data_AF-A0AAW5ZFZ8-F1
#
_entry.id   AF-A0AAW5ZFZ8-F1
#
_cell.length_a   1.000
_cell.length_b   1.000
_cell.length_c   1.000
_cell.angle_alpha   90.00
_cell.angle_beta   90.00
_cell.angle_gamma   90.00
#
_symmetry.space_group_name_H-M   'P 1'
#
loop_
_entity.id
_entity.type
_entity.pdbx_description
1 polymer ?
#
loop_
_entity_poly.entity_id
_entity_poly.type
_entity_poly.pdbx_seq_one_letter_code
_entity_poly.pdbx_strand_id
1 'polypeptide(L)'
;HHQPFEEIKLINANGAEQWSARQLGKLLGYSEYRHFIPVLTRAKEACLNSGHTIDDHFEEILDMVKIGSNAKRALKDIVLSRYACY
;
A
#
# COMPACT_ATOMS: atom_id res chain seq x y z
N HIS A 1 7.30 -16.17 14.95
CA HIS A 1 7.11 -15.69 13.57
C HIS A 1 6.96 -14.18 13.62
N HIS A 2 8.01 -13.42 13.25
CA HIS A 2 7.88 -11.98 13.04
C HIS A 2 7.41 -11.82 11.60
N GLN A 3 6.13 -11.52 11.39
CA GLN A 3 5.60 -11.22 10.06
C GLN A 3 5.97 -9.74 9.81
N PRO A 4 6.94 -9.42 8.95
CA PRO A 4 7.39 -8.04 8.73
C PRO A 4 6.23 -7.14 8.24
N PHE A 5 5.19 -7.78 7.73
CA PHE A 5 3.93 -7.22 7.30
C PHE A 5 3.14 -6.57 8.45
N GLU A 6 3.14 -7.13 9.67
CA GLU A 6 2.42 -6.53 10.81
C GLU A 6 3.13 -5.27 11.33
N GLU A 7 4.44 -5.10 11.07
CA GLU A 7 5.20 -3.93 11.51
C GLU A 7 4.84 -2.64 10.75
N ILE A 8 4.38 -2.78 9.51
CA ILE A 8 3.98 -1.67 8.63
C ILE A 8 2.46 -1.50 8.57
N LYS A 9 1.74 -2.12 9.50
CA LYS A 9 0.28 -2.02 9.61
C LYS A 9 -0.13 -0.61 10.02
N LEU A 10 -1.08 -0.06 9.27
CA LEU A 10 -1.71 1.22 9.55
C LEU A 10 -3.16 0.97 9.99
N ILE A 11 -3.65 1.79 10.91
CA ILE A 11 -5.06 1.79 11.30
C ILE A 11 -5.68 3.07 10.76
N ASN A 12 -6.70 2.95 9.91
CA ASN A 12 -7.41 4.11 9.38
C ASN A 12 -8.35 4.72 10.43
N ALA A 13 -8.97 5.86 10.10
CA ALA A 13 -9.88 6.57 11.00
C ALA A 13 -11.09 5.73 11.45
N ASN A 14 -11.44 4.69 10.68
CA ASN A 14 -12.54 3.78 10.97
C ASN A 14 -12.11 2.55 11.79
N GLY A 15 -10.84 2.49 12.22
CA GLY A 15 -10.29 1.36 12.96
C GLY A 15 -9.94 0.14 12.11
N ALA A 16 -10.00 0.25 10.78
CA ALA A 16 -9.65 -0.84 9.87
C ALA A 16 -8.16 -0.85 9.55
N GLU A 17 -7.61 -2.05 9.37
CA GLU A 17 -6.20 -2.27 9.09
C GLU A 17 -5.91 -2.10 7.60
N GLN A 18 -4.90 -1.29 7.30
CA GLN A 18 -4.46 -0.91 5.97
C GLN A 18 -2.93 -0.95 5.87
N TRP A 19 -2.41 -1.11 4.66
CA TRP A 19 -0.97 -1.14 4.37
C TRP A 19 -0.63 -0.19 3.23
N SER A 20 0.37 0.66 3.43
CA SER A 20 0.90 1.51 2.35
C SER A 20 1.65 0.65 1.33
N ALA A 21 1.30 0.80 0.05
CA ALA A 21 2.00 0.18 -1.06
C ALA A 21 3.48 0.57 -1.10
N ARG A 22 3.84 1.81 -0.71
CA ARG A 22 5.24 2.23 -0.59
C ARG A 22 5.98 1.49 0.51
N GLN A 23 5.36 1.31 1.67
CA GLN A 23 5.96 0.53 2.76
C GLN A 23 6.10 -0.94 2.37
N LEU A 24 5.08 -1.51 1.72
CA LEU A 24 5.12 -2.87 1.19
C LEU A 24 6.22 -3.07 0.16
N GLY A 25 6.35 -2.15 -0.80
CA GLY A 25 7.44 -2.19 -1.77
C GLY A 25 8.81 -2.23 -1.10
N LYS A 26 9.05 -1.36 -0.10
CA LYS A 26 10.29 -1.37 0.68
C LYS A 26 10.50 -2.68 1.45
N LEU A 27 9.45 -3.19 2.07
CA LEU A 27 9.48 -4.45 2.83
C LEU A 27 9.85 -5.65 1.94
N LEU A 28 9.33 -5.65 0.70
CA LEU A 28 9.59 -6.66 -0.32
C LEU A 28 10.95 -6.45 -1.04
N GLY A 29 11.73 -5.44 -0.65
CA GLY A 29 13.07 -5.19 -1.20
C GLY A 29 13.10 -4.32 -2.46
N TYR A 30 11.99 -3.68 -2.85
CA TYR A 30 11.98 -2.74 -3.97
C TYR A 30 12.64 -1.42 -3.57
N SER A 31 13.68 -1.05 -4.31
CA SER A 31 14.41 0.22 -4.15
C SER A 31 13.59 1.44 -4.52
N GLU A 32 12.71 1.30 -5.53
CA GLU A 32 11.87 2.38 -6.05
C GLU A 32 10.42 1.94 -6.19
N TYR A 33 9.49 2.84 -5.84
CA TYR A 33 8.05 2.59 -5.96
C TYR A 33 7.62 2.24 -7.39
N ARG A 34 8.29 2.79 -8.41
CA ARG A 34 8.00 2.49 -9.82
C ARG A 34 8.18 1.02 -10.17
N HIS A 35 9.16 0.35 -9.56
CA HIS A 35 9.38 -1.09 -9.74
C HIS A 35 8.32 -1.94 -9.02
N PHE A 36 7.62 -1.35 -8.05
CA PHE A 36 6.54 -2.00 -7.33
C PHE A 36 5.17 -1.83 -8.01
N ILE A 37 5.00 -0.82 -8.89
CA ILE A 37 3.75 -0.61 -9.64
C ILE A 37 3.26 -1.87 -10.37
N PRO A 38 4.11 -2.63 -11.11
CA PRO A 38 3.67 -3.86 -11.76
C PRO A 38 3.15 -4.93 -10.79
N VAL A 39 3.67 -4.98 -9.56
CA VAL A 39 3.20 -5.91 -8.53
C VAL A 39 1.82 -5.50 -8.05
N LEU A 40 1.62 -4.20 -7.80
CA LEU A 40 0.30 -3.66 -7.45
C LEU A 40 -0.73 -3.92 -8.55
N THR A 41 -0.35 -3.74 -9.82
CA THR A 41 -1.25 -4.04 -10.95
C THR A 41 -1.67 -5.51 -10.93
N ARG A 42 -0.74 -6.44 -10.73
CA ARG A 42 -1.07 -7.88 -10.62
C ARG A 42 -1.94 -8.19 -9.41
N ALA A 43 -1.71 -7.55 -8.27
CA ALA A 43 -2.55 -7.71 -7.09
C ALA A 43 -3.98 -7.20 -7.34
N LYS A 44 -4.13 -6.07 -8.03
CA LYS A 44 -5.44 -5.56 -8.48
C LYS A 44 -6.14 -6.52 -9.42
N GLU A 45 -5.43 -7.07 -10.41
CA GLU A 45 -5.96 -8.07 -11.34
C GLU A 45 -6.39 -9.36 -10.61
N ALA A 46 -5.60 -9.84 -9.66
CA ALA A 46 -5.95 -10.99 -8.83
C ALA A 46 -7.23 -10.72 -8.02
N CYS A 47 -7.34 -9.54 -7.39
CA CYS A 47 -8.52 -9.12 -6.64
C CYS A 47 -9.79 -9.11 -7.52
N LEU A 48 -9.67 -8.55 -8.73
CA LEU A 48 -10.74 -8.54 -9.73
C LEU A 48 -11.15 -9.96 -10.15
N ASN A 49 -10.16 -10.83 -10.39
CA ASN A 49 -10.40 -12.24 -10.77
C ASN A 49 -11.04 -13.05 -9.64
N SER A 50 -10.79 -12.69 -8.38
CA SER A 50 -11.47 -13.26 -7.20
C SER A 50 -12.91 -12.76 -7.02
N GLY A 51 -13.40 -11.87 -7.90
CA GLY A 51 -14.74 -11.30 -7.83
C GLY A 51 -14.87 -10.11 -6.88
N HIS A 52 -13.75 -9.56 -6.41
CA HIS A 52 -13.71 -8.40 -5.52
C HIS A 52 -13.46 -7.11 -6.30
N THR A 53 -14.09 -6.01 -5.88
CA THR A 53 -13.89 -4.69 -6.49
C THR A 53 -12.57 -4.08 -6.02
N ILE A 54 -11.75 -3.61 -6.97
CA ILE A 54 -10.46 -2.99 -6.69
C ILE A 54 -10.61 -1.80 -5.74
N ASP A 55 -11.60 -0.93 -5.96
CA ASP A 55 -11.84 0.28 -5.14
C ASP A 55 -12.15 -0.01 -3.66
N ASP A 56 -12.67 -1.21 -3.34
CA ASP A 56 -12.95 -1.59 -1.95
C ASP A 56 -11.68 -1.97 -1.19
N HIS A 57 -10.65 -2.41 -1.92
CA HIS A 57 -9.43 -2.95 -1.34
C HIS A 57 -8.16 -2.16 -1.64
N PHE A 58 -8.17 -1.32 -2.67
CA PHE A 58 -7.07 -0.48 -3.12
C PHE A 58 -7.55 0.96 -3.21
N GLU A 59 -7.24 1.75 -2.20
CA GLU A 59 -7.61 3.16 -2.15
C GLU A 59 -6.41 4.04 -2.51
N GLU A 60 -6.55 4.92 -3.50
CA GLU A 60 -5.53 5.91 -3.84
C GLU A 60 -5.61 7.08 -2.86
N ILE A 61 -4.58 7.20 -2.00
CA ILE A 61 -4.47 8.29 -1.05
C ILE A 61 -3.37 9.27 -1.47
N LEU A 62 -3.49 10.51 -1.02
CA LEU A 62 -2.39 11.48 -1.07
C LEU A 62 -1.67 11.44 0.28
N ASP A 63 -0.57 10.69 0.34
CA ASP A 63 0.25 10.66 1.53
C ASP A 63 1.24 11.84 1.55
N MET A 64 1.36 12.48 2.71
CA MET A 64 2.21 13.65 2.91
C MET A 64 3.59 13.23 3.37
N VAL A 65 4.42 12.87 2.40
CA VAL A 65 5.76 12.34 2.66
C VAL A 65 6.75 13.49 2.85
N LYS A 66 7.56 13.38 3.92
CA LYS A 66 8.61 14.37 4.20
C LYS A 66 9.73 14.17 3.18
N ILE A 67 9.92 15.14 2.30
CA ILE A 67 11.10 15.26 1.46
C ILE A 67 12.10 16.17 2.17
N GLY A 68 13.40 15.97 1.92
CA GLY A 68 14.47 16.67 2.62
C GLY A 68 14.24 18.17 2.75
N SER A 69 14.77 18.77 3.82
CA SER A 69 14.57 20.19 4.20
C SER A 69 13.17 20.56 4.69
N ASN A 70 12.58 19.72 5.56
CA ASN A 70 11.29 19.98 6.23
C ASN A 70 10.06 20.13 5.31
N ALA A 71 10.22 20.00 3.99
CA ALA A 71 9.14 20.06 3.03
C ALA A 71 8.33 18.77 3.06
N LYS A 72 6.99 18.89 3.06
CA LYS A 72 6.09 17.76 2.84
C LYS A 72 5.55 17.86 1.42
N ARG A 73 5.52 16.75 0.69
CA ARG A 73 4.87 16.68 -0.62
C ARG A 73 3.80 15.61 -0.59
N ALA A 74 2.63 15.99 -1.08
CA ALA A 74 1.58 15.03 -1.39
C ALA A 74 2.09 14.13 -2.52
N LEU A 75 2.36 12.87 -2.20
CA LEU A 75 2.65 11.83 -3.17
C LEU A 75 1.46 10.90 -3.23
N LYS A 76 1.06 10.54 -4.45
CA LYS A 76 0.08 9.47 -4.64
C LYS A 76 0.66 8.18 -4.06
N ASP A 77 -0.08 7.58 -3.15
CA ASP A 77 0.18 6.26 -2.61
C ASP A 77 -1.10 5.43 -2.71
N ILE A 78 -0.97 4.12 -2.62
CA ILE A 78 -2.09 3.20 -2.61
C ILE A 78 -2.08 2.53 -1.25
N VAL A 79 -3.20 2.54 -0.54
CA VAL A 79 -3.38 1.72 0.65
C VAL A 79 -4.14 0.45 0.30
N LEU A 80 -3.69 -0.66 0.86
CA LEU A 80 -4.27 -1.96 0.67
C LEU A 80 -4.97 -2.39 1.95
N SER A 81 -6.18 -2.92 1.85
CA SER A 81 -6.83 -3.61 2.97
C SER A 81 -6.14 -4.96 3.26
N ARG A 82 -6.36 -5.53 4.46
CA ARG A 82 -5.81 -6.85 4.84
C ARG A 82 -6.08 -7.91 3.78
N TYR A 83 -7.28 -7.88 3.19
CA TYR A 83 -7.70 -8.85 2.18
C TYR A 83 -6.84 -8.77 0.91
N ALA A 84 -6.46 -7.56 0.48
CA ALA A 84 -5.61 -7.37 -0.71
C ALA A 84 -4.13 -7.73 -0.49
N CYS A 85 -3.75 -8.08 0.73
CA CYS A 85 -2.38 -8.45 1.07
C CYS A 85 -2.17 -9.96 1.27
N TYR A 86 -3.23 -10.76 1.24
CA TYR A 86 -3.20 -12.23 1.29
C TYR A 86 -3.36 -12.81 -0.11
#